data_AF-A0A838IPA1-F1
#
_entry.id   AF-A0A838IPA1-F1
#
_cell.length_a   1.000
_cell.length_b   1.000
_cell.length_c   1.000
_cell.angle_alpha   90.00
_cell.angle_beta   90.00
_cell.angle_gamma   90.00
#
_symmetry.space_group_name_H-M   'P 1'
#
loop_
_entity.id
_entity.type
_entity.pdbx_description
1 polymer ?
#
loop_
_entity_poly.entity_id
_entity_poly.type
_entity_poly.pdbx_seq_one_letter_code
_entity_poly.pdbx_strand_id
1 'polypeptide(L)'
;MGCTTDDDCEFGKSCQQATGVCESVRVEPGPPTNPNSPIVEPDVGAVELDTSTQLPPDDTGTQEPDTAAQPDVGSSDIGTPDMGIPDTGTPDVDAPDSGAPDTGAPDTGPDPTNTCQANGDLCDLANRFQGEYTCMLAVSGVGRCYRTCTYAWTADNCDSGRYCRDYGSANEPAPICVPRECNTHAECGAGKSCVKYNNNYSMCIDAGARTEGQSCNVDASPVQCGAGLWCARNYLGTSAGVCRRMCNPWGGSNACPNYYQACRPVWPETGVCSHDIDYTIFDNRRSPFGACYYEEAMCDHAVECNDMGSYGMCLKSCRPGGNDCSGVRFDGVQTVCDHYWTMGETSIGTCWRPCSGTSCGAGWTCKDQICRRPCPTGNILTECCGGDTSCSAICRAGLCE
;
A
#
# COMPACT_ATOMS: atom_id res chain seq x y z
N MET A 1 -27.88 -23.64 -40.08
CA MET A 1 -26.49 -24.07 -40.30
C MET A 1 -26.06 -24.70 -38.99
N GLY A 2 -25.50 -25.91 -39.00
CA GLY A 2 -25.06 -26.57 -37.77
C GLY A 2 -23.83 -25.87 -37.20
N CYS A 3 -23.65 -25.93 -35.89
CA CYS A 3 -22.45 -25.42 -35.23
C CYS A 3 -21.25 -26.31 -35.57
N THR A 4 -20.07 -25.70 -35.69
CA THR A 4 -18.78 -26.38 -35.89
C THR A 4 -17.85 -26.18 -34.70
N THR A 5 -18.03 -25.08 -33.97
CA THR A 5 -17.35 -24.79 -32.71
C THR A 5 -18.35 -24.27 -31.68
N ASP A 6 -17.95 -24.20 -30.41
CA ASP A 6 -18.77 -23.64 -29.34
C ASP A 6 -19.12 -22.16 -29.58
N ASP A 7 -18.30 -21.44 -30.37
CA ASP A 7 -18.52 -20.03 -30.71
C ASP A 7 -19.73 -19.82 -31.65
N ASP A 8 -20.16 -20.87 -32.34
CA ASP A 8 -21.36 -20.85 -33.19
C ASP A 8 -22.67 -20.95 -32.37
N CYS A 9 -22.58 -21.09 -31.04
CA CYS A 9 -23.70 -21.32 -30.14
C CYS A 9 -24.04 -20.11 -29.26
N GLU A 10 -25.33 -19.98 -28.90
CA GLU A 10 -25.77 -18.99 -27.92
C GLU A 10 -25.19 -19.28 -26.52
N PHE A 11 -24.98 -18.23 -25.73
CA PHE A 11 -24.40 -18.31 -24.40
C PHE A 11 -25.08 -19.36 -23.49
N GLY A 12 -24.25 -20.17 -22.83
CA GLY A 12 -24.71 -21.28 -21.97
C GLY A 12 -25.02 -22.58 -22.72
N LYS A 13 -24.71 -22.65 -24.03
CA LYS A 13 -24.77 -23.87 -24.82
C LYS A 13 -23.38 -24.23 -25.37
N SER A 14 -23.12 -25.52 -25.55
CA SER A 14 -21.93 -26.04 -26.23
C SER A 14 -22.35 -26.78 -27.49
N CYS A 15 -21.50 -26.72 -28.52
CA CYS A 15 -21.72 -27.38 -29.79
C CYS A 15 -21.41 -28.88 -29.69
N GLN A 16 -22.44 -29.70 -29.86
CA GLN A 16 -22.28 -31.14 -30.06
C GLN A 16 -21.71 -31.39 -31.47
N GLN A 17 -20.38 -31.52 -31.58
CA GLN A 17 -19.69 -31.70 -32.88
C GLN A 17 -20.24 -32.89 -33.70
N ALA A 18 -20.78 -33.92 -33.04
CA ALA A 18 -21.36 -35.09 -33.70
C ALA A 18 -22.71 -34.81 -34.38
N THR A 19 -23.47 -33.81 -33.90
CA THR A 19 -24.83 -33.52 -34.39
C THR A 19 -24.95 -32.12 -35.00
N GLY A 20 -23.99 -31.23 -34.76
CA GLY A 20 -24.02 -29.83 -35.17
C GLY A 20 -25.09 -29.01 -34.44
N VAL A 21 -25.51 -29.44 -33.23
CA VAL A 21 -26.56 -28.79 -32.43
C VAL A 21 -25.99 -28.21 -31.14
N CYS A 22 -26.43 -27.00 -30.78
CA CYS A 22 -26.08 -26.36 -29.52
C CYS A 22 -26.95 -26.86 -28.37
N GLU A 23 -26.36 -27.49 -27.36
CA GLU A 23 -27.05 -28.01 -26.17
C GLU A 23 -26.65 -27.26 -24.90
N SER A 24 -27.59 -27.05 -23.97
CA SER A 24 -27.34 -26.34 -22.71
C SER A 24 -26.40 -27.11 -21.79
N VAL A 25 -25.37 -26.45 -21.28
CA VAL A 25 -24.42 -27.04 -20.34
C VAL A 25 -25.08 -27.10 -18.96
N ARG A 26 -25.54 -28.28 -18.54
CA ARG A 26 -25.90 -28.52 -17.13
C ARG A 26 -24.64 -28.75 -16.32
N VAL A 27 -24.23 -27.74 -15.55
CA VAL A 27 -23.29 -27.94 -14.44
C VAL A 27 -24.10 -28.50 -13.27
N GLU A 28 -24.07 -29.82 -13.09
CA GLU A 28 -24.55 -30.39 -11.83
C GLU A 28 -23.53 -30.06 -10.73
N PRO A 29 -23.95 -29.49 -9.58
CA PRO A 29 -23.05 -29.29 -8.47
C PRO A 29 -22.57 -30.64 -7.96
N GLY A 30 -21.25 -30.87 -8.03
CA GLY A 30 -20.64 -32.07 -7.49
C GLY A 30 -20.93 -32.23 -5.99
N PRO A 31 -20.99 -33.47 -5.47
CA PRO A 31 -21.25 -33.71 -4.06
C PRO A 31 -20.15 -33.11 -3.17
N PRO A 32 -20.48 -32.65 -1.94
CA PRO A 32 -19.51 -32.04 -1.04
C PRO A 32 -18.44 -33.06 -0.64
N THR A 33 -17.17 -32.74 -0.92
CA THR A 33 -16.02 -33.54 -0.52
C THR A 33 -15.70 -33.32 0.96
N ASN A 34 -15.67 -34.41 1.73
CA ASN A 34 -15.30 -34.46 3.14
C ASN A 34 -13.77 -34.27 3.31
N PRO A 35 -13.29 -33.33 4.16
CA PRO A 35 -11.87 -32.97 4.25
C PRO A 35 -10.97 -33.99 4.99
N ASN A 36 -11.45 -35.18 5.36
CA ASN A 36 -10.70 -36.16 6.17
C ASN A 36 -10.48 -37.54 5.50
N SER A 37 -10.30 -37.61 4.18
CA SER A 37 -9.85 -38.84 3.52
C SER A 37 -8.42 -38.72 2.96
N PRO A 38 -7.56 -39.73 3.16
CA PRO A 38 -6.22 -39.75 2.58
C PRO A 38 -6.30 -39.92 1.07
N ILE A 39 -5.48 -39.14 0.37
CA ILE A 39 -5.37 -39.12 -1.09
C ILE A 39 -4.85 -40.48 -1.56
N VAL A 40 -5.63 -41.16 -2.40
CA VAL A 40 -5.18 -42.31 -3.21
C VAL A 40 -5.06 -41.79 -4.63
N GLU A 41 -3.83 -41.80 -5.17
CA GLU A 41 -3.56 -41.49 -6.57
C GLU A 41 -4.18 -42.53 -7.50
N PRO A 42 -4.72 -42.15 -8.68
CA PRO A 42 -5.07 -43.12 -9.71
C PRO A 42 -3.83 -43.48 -10.54
N ASP A 43 -3.64 -44.79 -10.63
CA ASP A 43 -2.68 -45.54 -11.43
C ASP A 43 -2.82 -45.19 -12.93
N VAL A 44 -1.79 -44.62 -13.54
CA VAL A 44 -1.71 -44.39 -14.99
C VAL A 44 -0.87 -45.48 -15.62
N GLY A 45 -1.54 -46.29 -16.45
CA GLY A 45 -0.99 -47.45 -17.13
C GLY A 45 0.22 -47.16 -18.01
N ALA A 46 1.11 -48.15 -18.01
CA ALA A 46 2.36 -48.23 -18.73
C ALA A 46 2.20 -48.16 -20.27
N VAL A 47 3.17 -47.49 -20.90
CA VAL A 47 3.60 -47.77 -22.28
C VAL A 47 5.09 -48.10 -22.21
N GLU A 48 5.44 -49.31 -22.64
CA GLU A 48 6.79 -49.84 -22.60
C GLU A 48 7.68 -49.25 -23.71
N LEU A 49 8.95 -48.97 -23.37
CA LEU A 49 10.04 -49.03 -24.34
C LEU A 49 11.33 -49.49 -23.66
N ASP A 50 11.75 -50.68 -24.10
CA ASP A 50 12.97 -51.42 -23.80
C ASP A 50 14.25 -50.62 -24.11
N THR A 51 15.21 -50.57 -23.18
CA THR A 51 16.61 -50.91 -23.47
C THR A 51 17.38 -51.29 -22.19
N SER A 52 17.93 -52.50 -22.23
CA SER A 52 18.76 -53.19 -21.24
C SER A 52 20.14 -52.56 -20.97
N THR A 53 20.59 -52.51 -19.71
CA THR A 53 21.96 -52.89 -19.29
C THR A 53 22.03 -53.18 -17.78
N GLN A 54 22.98 -54.03 -17.39
CA GLN A 54 22.89 -55.01 -16.30
C GLN A 54 24.02 -54.83 -15.26
N LEU A 55 23.79 -55.36 -14.03
CA LEU A 55 24.72 -55.73 -12.92
C LEU A 55 25.06 -54.68 -11.83
N PRO A 56 25.41 -55.12 -10.58
CA PRO A 56 24.79 -56.12 -9.68
C PRO A 56 24.58 -55.57 -8.23
N PRO A 57 24.04 -56.35 -7.26
CA PRO A 57 23.67 -55.85 -5.93
C PRO A 57 24.76 -56.13 -4.88
N ASP A 58 24.86 -55.27 -3.85
CA ASP A 58 25.63 -55.59 -2.65
C ASP A 58 24.92 -55.14 -1.35
N ASP A 59 24.90 -56.13 -0.48
CA ASP A 59 24.67 -56.30 0.95
C ASP A 59 24.31 -55.17 1.94
N THR A 60 23.24 -55.49 2.68
CA THR A 60 23.05 -55.53 4.15
C THR A 60 23.86 -54.60 5.08
N GLY A 61 23.13 -53.84 5.91
CA GLY A 61 23.69 -53.14 7.06
C GLY A 61 22.66 -52.42 7.93
N THR A 62 21.95 -53.18 8.76
CA THR A 62 21.19 -52.66 9.91
C THR A 62 22.14 -52.15 11.00
N GLN A 63 21.97 -50.89 11.45
CA GLN A 63 22.47 -50.45 12.75
C GLN A 63 21.43 -49.62 13.50
N GLU A 64 21.26 -50.03 14.75
CA GLU A 64 20.45 -49.53 15.86
C GLU A 64 21.09 -48.26 16.45
N PRO A 65 20.34 -47.24 16.91
CA PRO A 65 20.93 -46.14 17.66
C PRO A 65 20.89 -46.39 19.17
N ASP A 66 22.08 -46.47 19.74
CA ASP A 66 22.36 -46.58 21.16
C ASP A 66 22.12 -45.26 21.93
N THR A 67 21.34 -45.41 23.01
CA THR A 67 21.52 -44.84 24.36
C THR A 67 21.89 -43.36 24.53
N ALA A 68 20.91 -42.58 25.02
CA ALA A 68 21.04 -41.21 25.51
C ALA A 68 21.82 -41.13 26.83
N ALA A 69 22.88 -40.30 26.86
CA ALA A 69 23.56 -39.87 28.07
C ALA A 69 23.06 -38.49 28.52
N GLN A 70 22.66 -38.41 29.79
CA GLN A 70 22.20 -37.22 30.51
C GLN A 70 23.39 -36.29 30.86
N PRO A 71 23.30 -34.96 30.72
CA PRO A 71 24.35 -34.07 31.23
C PRO A 71 24.06 -33.62 32.67
N ASP A 72 25.13 -33.65 33.48
CA ASP A 72 25.22 -33.12 34.85
C ASP A 72 25.04 -31.60 34.91
N VAL A 73 24.25 -31.14 35.88
CA VAL A 73 24.03 -29.71 36.17
C VAL A 73 24.97 -29.28 37.29
N GLY A 74 26.02 -28.53 36.96
CA GLY A 74 26.90 -27.89 37.92
C GLY A 74 26.25 -26.67 38.57
N SER A 75 26.32 -26.58 39.90
CA SER A 75 25.83 -25.43 40.68
C SER A 75 26.70 -24.18 40.45
N SER A 76 26.08 -23.05 40.13
CA SER A 76 26.74 -21.74 40.16
C SER A 76 26.61 -21.11 41.54
N ASP A 77 27.76 -20.79 42.15
CA ASP A 77 27.87 -20.02 43.39
C ASP A 77 27.50 -18.54 43.13
N ILE A 78 26.54 -18.02 43.87
CA ILE A 78 26.17 -16.60 43.87
C ILE A 78 26.85 -15.95 45.07
N GLY A 79 27.88 -15.14 44.81
CA GLY A 79 28.48 -14.26 45.80
C GLY A 79 27.56 -13.08 46.13
N THR A 80 27.39 -12.77 47.42
CA THR A 80 26.67 -11.60 47.93
C THR A 80 27.47 -10.31 47.67
N PRO A 81 26.85 -9.22 47.18
CA PRO A 81 27.51 -7.93 47.13
C PRO A 81 27.47 -7.23 48.50
N ASP A 82 28.61 -6.68 48.89
CA ASP A 82 28.81 -5.95 50.14
C ASP A 82 28.27 -4.51 50.00
N MET A 83 27.35 -4.10 50.87
CA MET A 83 26.78 -2.76 50.89
C MET A 83 27.54 -1.89 51.90
N GLY A 84 28.44 -1.05 51.39
CA GLY A 84 29.06 0.01 52.18
C GLY A 84 28.06 1.11 52.55
N ILE A 85 28.12 1.56 53.81
CA ILE A 85 27.31 2.66 54.36
C ILE A 85 27.85 4.00 53.78
N PRO A 86 27.01 4.90 53.25
CA PRO A 86 27.47 6.23 52.86
C PRO A 86 27.56 7.16 54.07
N ASP A 87 28.71 7.82 54.23
CA ASP A 87 28.97 8.85 55.24
C ASP A 87 28.10 10.10 55.01
N THR A 88 27.33 10.49 56.02
CA THR A 88 26.53 11.73 56.00
C THR A 88 27.36 12.89 56.55
N GLY A 89 28.04 13.61 55.66
CA GLY A 89 28.57 14.94 55.94
C GLY A 89 27.46 15.99 55.89
N THR A 90 27.31 16.78 56.94
CA THR A 90 26.43 17.97 56.96
C THR A 90 27.00 19.07 56.05
N PRO A 91 26.21 19.65 55.12
CA PRO A 91 26.63 20.83 54.39
C PRO A 91 26.64 22.06 55.32
N ASP A 92 27.72 22.83 55.27
CA ASP A 92 27.80 24.14 55.91
C ASP A 92 26.94 25.13 55.11
N VAL A 93 26.06 25.85 55.80
CA VAL A 93 25.09 26.77 55.19
C VAL A 93 25.52 28.19 55.51
N ASP A 94 26.34 28.77 54.64
CA ASP A 94 26.58 30.21 54.67
C ASP A 94 25.36 30.96 54.08
N ALA A 95 25.00 32.07 54.74
CA ALA A 95 23.86 32.90 54.37
C ALA A 95 24.02 33.51 52.96
N PRO A 96 22.96 33.53 52.12
CA PRO A 96 23.05 34.16 50.82
C PRO A 96 23.09 35.69 50.97
N ASP A 97 24.04 36.30 50.27
CA ASP A 97 24.18 37.75 50.17
C ASP A 97 22.97 38.35 49.42
N SER A 98 22.34 39.35 50.03
CA SER A 98 21.10 39.95 49.54
C SER A 98 21.41 41.20 48.71
N GLY A 99 21.86 40.98 47.48
CA GLY A 99 21.87 42.02 46.45
C GLY A 99 20.46 42.23 45.89
N ALA A 100 20.01 43.48 45.80
CA ALA A 100 18.73 43.84 45.19
C ALA A 100 18.66 43.39 43.71
N PRO A 101 17.54 42.84 43.23
CA PRO A 101 17.40 42.44 41.83
C PRO A 101 17.35 43.69 40.95
N ASP A 102 18.20 43.69 39.93
CA ASP A 102 18.22 44.73 38.90
C ASP A 102 16.90 44.70 38.12
N THR A 103 16.20 45.83 38.08
CA THR A 103 14.87 45.94 37.44
C THR A 103 14.99 46.37 35.98
N GLY A 104 15.89 45.70 35.26
CA GLY A 104 15.89 45.74 33.80
C GLY A 104 14.66 45.00 33.27
N ALA A 105 13.90 45.63 32.39
CA ALA A 105 12.85 44.95 31.63
C ALA A 105 13.46 43.69 30.95
N PRO A 106 12.76 42.54 30.91
CA PRO A 106 13.27 41.37 30.22
C PRO A 106 13.51 41.74 28.76
N ASP A 107 14.76 41.60 28.34
CA ASP A 107 15.18 41.79 26.97
C ASP A 107 14.45 40.75 26.12
N THR A 108 13.45 41.19 25.37
CA THR A 108 12.67 40.35 24.44
C THR A 108 13.41 40.21 23.12
N GLY A 109 14.73 40.05 23.19
CA GLY A 109 15.51 39.53 22.07
C GLY A 109 15.01 38.13 21.69
N PRO A 110 15.11 37.73 20.41
CA PRO A 110 14.76 36.38 20.00
C PRO A 110 15.55 35.39 20.87
N ASP A 111 14.84 34.41 21.43
CA ASP A 111 15.47 33.33 22.19
C ASP A 111 16.62 32.75 21.35
N PRO A 112 17.88 32.83 21.82
CA PRO A 112 19.02 32.35 21.04
C PRO A 112 18.97 30.83 20.79
N THR A 113 18.01 30.12 21.38
CA THR A 113 17.79 28.68 21.17
C THR A 113 16.84 28.34 20.01
N ASN A 114 16.10 29.31 19.45
CA ASN A 114 15.20 29.09 18.32
C ASN A 114 15.60 29.92 17.10
N THR A 115 16.60 29.42 16.38
CA THR A 115 17.11 30.03 15.14
C THR A 115 16.21 29.77 13.92
N CYS A 116 15.23 28.87 14.03
CA CYS A 116 14.36 28.50 12.93
C CYS A 116 13.12 29.38 12.86
N GLN A 117 13.09 30.31 11.89
CA GLN A 117 11.90 31.12 11.60
C GLN A 117 11.20 30.67 10.30
N ALA A 118 11.98 30.14 9.36
CA ALA A 118 11.52 29.66 8.06
C ALA A 118 12.26 28.39 7.61
N ASN A 119 11.64 27.69 6.67
CA ASN A 119 12.26 26.57 5.97
C ASN A 119 13.55 27.02 5.26
N GLY A 120 14.66 26.32 5.53
CA GLY A 120 15.96 26.57 4.93
C GLY A 120 16.88 27.49 5.73
N ASP A 121 16.38 28.11 6.80
CA ASP A 121 17.19 28.90 7.73
C ASP A 121 18.35 28.07 8.29
N LEU A 122 19.44 28.74 8.65
CA LEU A 122 20.54 28.08 9.35
C LEU A 122 20.09 27.70 10.76
N CYS A 123 20.48 26.51 11.21
CA CYS A 123 20.19 26.06 12.56
C CYS A 123 21.39 25.44 13.24
N ASP A 124 21.33 25.50 14.57
CA ASP A 124 22.25 24.78 15.45
C ASP A 124 21.91 23.28 15.49
N LEU A 125 22.84 22.45 15.02
CA LEU A 125 22.73 20.99 15.02
C LEU A 125 22.72 20.39 16.43
N ALA A 126 23.20 21.11 17.44
CA ALA A 126 23.08 20.68 18.84
C ALA A 126 21.61 20.69 19.30
N ASN A 127 20.79 21.55 18.71
CA ASN A 127 19.37 21.70 19.00
C ASN A 127 18.53 21.23 17.81
N ARG A 128 18.36 19.90 17.70
CA ARG A 128 17.65 19.28 16.57
C ARG A 128 16.20 19.70 16.45
N PHE A 129 15.50 19.99 17.54
CA PHE A 129 14.10 20.40 17.52
C PHE A 129 13.97 21.85 18.00
N GLN A 130 13.47 22.73 17.14
CA GLN A 130 13.35 24.17 17.39
C GLN A 130 11.92 24.61 17.07
N GLY A 131 10.97 24.22 17.93
CA GLY A 131 9.55 24.49 17.76
C GLY A 131 8.93 23.69 16.60
N GLU A 132 8.35 24.37 15.62
CA GLU A 132 7.75 23.75 14.42
C GLU A 132 8.79 23.33 13.37
N TYR A 133 10.08 23.39 13.69
CA TYR A 133 11.17 23.08 12.77
C TYR A 133 12.13 22.04 13.37
N THR A 134 12.62 21.16 12.51
CA THR A 134 13.72 20.24 12.79
C THR A 134 14.97 20.70 12.04
N CYS A 135 16.09 20.79 12.76
CA CYS A 135 17.40 21.06 12.21
C CYS A 135 18.01 19.78 11.63
N MET A 136 18.33 19.78 10.34
CA MET A 136 19.00 18.65 9.69
C MET A 136 20.26 19.09 8.97
N LEU A 137 21.25 18.19 8.95
CA LEU A 137 22.49 18.41 8.23
C LEU A 137 22.26 18.31 6.72
N ALA A 138 22.42 19.42 5.99
CA ALA A 138 22.43 19.40 4.54
C ALA A 138 23.71 18.72 4.01
N VAL A 139 23.70 18.30 2.74
CA VAL A 139 24.89 17.71 2.06
C VAL A 139 26.10 18.65 2.10
N SER A 140 25.88 19.97 2.22
CA SER A 140 26.94 20.96 2.38
C SER A 140 27.62 20.95 3.76
N GLY A 141 27.18 20.10 4.70
CA GLY A 141 27.67 20.06 6.08
C GLY A 141 27.10 21.16 6.98
N VAL A 142 26.04 21.85 6.55
CA VAL A 142 25.43 22.97 7.27
C VAL A 142 24.03 22.57 7.73
N GLY A 143 23.71 22.83 9.00
CA GLY A 143 22.37 22.62 9.55
C GLY A 143 21.35 23.55 8.89
N ARG A 144 20.23 22.99 8.40
CA ARG A 144 19.09 23.76 7.90
C ARG A 144 17.79 23.37 8.58
N CYS A 145 16.94 24.35 8.84
CA CYS A 145 15.61 24.17 9.40
C CYS A 145 14.64 23.59 8.37
N TYR A 146 13.87 22.59 8.77
CA TYR A 146 12.77 22.05 7.98
C TYR A 146 11.52 21.99 8.84
N ARG A 147 10.40 22.53 8.35
CA ARG A 147 9.12 22.52 9.05
C ARG A 147 8.72 21.07 9.31
N THR A 148 8.38 20.75 10.55
CA THR A 148 7.88 19.44 10.93
C THR A 148 6.43 19.28 10.49
N CYS A 149 6.03 18.04 10.29
CA CYS A 149 4.65 17.67 9.95
C CYS A 149 4.24 16.49 10.80
N THR A 150 2.94 16.31 11.00
CA THR A 150 2.43 15.39 12.03
C THR A 150 2.52 13.94 11.59
N TYR A 151 2.26 13.68 10.30
CA TYR A 151 2.20 12.33 9.75
C TYR A 151 3.04 12.26 8.48
N ALA A 152 4.07 11.40 8.52
CA ALA A 152 4.83 11.07 7.32
C ALA A 152 3.90 10.63 6.19
N TRP A 153 4.29 10.96 4.96
CA TRP A 153 3.54 10.62 3.75
C TRP A 153 2.16 11.27 3.68
N THR A 154 2.04 12.50 4.18
CA THR A 154 0.83 13.31 4.05
C THR A 154 1.15 14.71 3.55
N ALA A 155 0.14 15.39 3.01
CA ALA A 155 0.24 16.83 2.73
C ALA A 155 -0.06 17.68 3.99
N ASP A 156 -0.47 17.04 5.09
CA ASP A 156 -0.97 17.73 6.28
C ASP A 156 0.13 18.58 6.93
N ASN A 157 -0.23 19.83 7.25
CA ASN A 157 0.65 20.83 7.84
C ASN A 157 1.86 21.26 6.96
N CYS A 158 1.86 20.90 5.68
CA CYS A 158 2.82 21.39 4.70
C CYS A 158 2.20 22.42 3.75
N ASP A 159 2.96 23.46 3.41
CA ASP A 159 2.55 24.43 2.39
C ASP A 159 2.34 23.74 1.03
N SER A 160 1.55 24.36 0.14
CA SER A 160 1.33 23.84 -1.21
C SER A 160 2.67 23.62 -1.96
N GLY A 161 2.79 22.49 -2.65
CA GLY A 161 4.03 22.07 -3.31
C GLY A 161 5.08 21.48 -2.35
N ARG A 162 4.71 21.23 -1.10
CA ARG A 162 5.51 20.46 -0.15
C ARG A 162 4.76 19.22 0.34
N TYR A 163 5.50 18.25 0.81
CA TYR A 163 4.96 16.99 1.33
C TYR A 163 5.74 16.51 2.53
N CYS A 164 5.03 15.88 3.45
CA CYS A 164 5.61 15.34 4.66
C CYS A 164 6.36 14.04 4.34
N ARG A 165 7.67 14.02 4.55
CA ARG A 165 8.50 12.83 4.38
C ARG A 165 9.27 12.57 5.66
N ASP A 166 9.31 11.30 6.05
CA ASP A 166 10.13 10.88 7.18
C ASP A 166 11.58 10.71 6.75
N TYR A 167 12.48 11.46 7.40
CA TYR A 167 13.94 11.30 7.26
C TYR A 167 14.57 10.66 8.50
N GLY A 168 13.75 10.31 9.49
CA GLY A 168 14.16 9.68 10.72
C GLY A 168 14.44 8.19 10.58
N SER A 169 14.84 7.58 11.70
CA SER A 169 14.90 6.13 11.82
C SER A 169 13.54 5.59 12.31
N ALA A 170 13.31 4.29 12.22
CA ALA A 170 12.10 3.67 12.77
C ALA A 170 11.86 3.99 14.27
N ASN A 171 12.93 4.28 15.02
CA ASN A 171 12.86 4.61 16.45
C ASN A 171 12.84 6.12 16.72
N GLU A 172 13.21 6.93 15.74
CA GLU A 172 13.27 8.39 15.83
C GLU A 172 12.73 8.98 14.51
N PRO A 173 11.41 8.89 14.25
CA PRO A 173 10.82 9.48 13.06
C PRO A 173 10.98 11.00 13.10
N ALA A 174 11.38 11.57 11.97
CA ALA A 174 11.56 13.01 11.77
C ALA A 174 10.78 13.44 10.51
N PRO A 175 9.44 13.43 10.58
CA PRO A 175 8.60 13.89 9.48
C PRO A 175 8.77 15.39 9.24
N ILE A 176 9.17 15.75 8.02
CA ILE A 176 9.38 17.14 7.60
C ILE A 176 8.76 17.45 6.24
N CYS A 177 8.41 18.71 6.03
CA CYS A 177 7.88 19.21 4.78
C CYS A 177 8.99 19.48 3.75
N VAL A 178 9.12 18.60 2.75
CA VAL A 178 10.07 18.75 1.65
C VAL A 178 9.42 19.37 0.41
N PRO A 179 10.13 20.25 -0.33
CA PRO A 179 9.61 20.84 -1.55
C PRO A 179 9.56 19.84 -2.70
N ARG A 180 8.70 20.12 -3.67
CA ARG A 180 8.66 19.44 -4.96
C ARG A 180 10.00 19.48 -5.69
N GLU A 181 10.40 18.35 -6.28
CA GLU A 181 11.64 18.24 -7.07
C GLU A 181 11.42 18.33 -8.59
N CYS A 182 10.24 18.01 -9.12
CA CYS A 182 10.00 17.94 -10.57
C CYS A 182 8.54 18.13 -11.00
N ASN A 183 8.22 18.60 -12.20
CA ASN A 183 6.89 18.45 -12.83
C ASN A 183 6.85 17.38 -13.91
N THR A 184 8.01 17.13 -14.52
CA THR A 184 8.18 16.29 -15.69
C THR A 184 9.40 15.41 -15.49
N HIS A 185 9.47 14.27 -16.17
CA HIS A 185 10.65 13.40 -16.10
C HIS A 185 11.93 14.13 -16.54
N ALA A 186 11.84 15.13 -17.42
CA ALA A 186 12.99 15.91 -17.90
C ALA A 186 13.66 16.75 -16.80
N GLU A 187 12.91 17.23 -15.80
CA GLU A 187 13.45 18.02 -14.69
C GLU A 187 14.35 17.21 -13.76
N CYS A 188 14.19 15.88 -13.73
CA CYS A 188 14.98 15.00 -12.87
C CYS A 188 16.38 14.68 -13.41
N GLY A 189 16.68 15.07 -14.65
CA GLY A 189 17.92 14.67 -15.33
C GLY A 189 17.88 13.24 -15.88
N ALA A 190 18.97 12.83 -16.53
CA ALA A 190 19.06 11.53 -17.17
C ALA A 190 19.04 10.39 -16.14
N GLY A 191 18.30 9.32 -16.43
CA GLY A 191 18.24 8.13 -15.57
C GLY A 191 17.36 8.32 -14.32
N LYS A 192 16.40 9.24 -14.33
CA LYS A 192 15.45 9.45 -13.24
C LYS A 192 14.01 9.57 -13.73
N SER A 193 13.06 9.27 -12.86
CA SER A 193 11.62 9.42 -13.09
C SER A 193 11.03 10.42 -12.12
N CYS A 194 10.23 11.36 -12.61
CA CYS A 194 9.38 12.18 -11.78
C CYS A 194 8.14 11.39 -11.36
N VAL A 195 7.96 11.17 -10.05
CA VAL A 195 6.74 10.60 -9.45
C VAL A 195 5.94 11.72 -8.83
N LYS A 196 4.66 11.84 -9.18
CA LYS A 196 3.73 12.81 -8.59
C LYS A 196 2.83 12.17 -7.55
N TYR A 197 2.82 12.77 -6.36
CA TYR A 197 1.99 12.41 -5.23
C TYR A 197 0.81 13.39 -5.15
N ASN A 198 0.31 13.70 -3.94
CA ASN A 198 -0.73 14.71 -3.74
C ASN A 198 -0.15 16.13 -3.58
N ASN A 199 -1.04 17.12 -3.51
CA ASN A 199 -0.73 18.52 -3.18
C ASN A 199 0.34 19.16 -4.09
N ASN A 200 0.37 18.77 -5.37
CA ASN A 200 1.41 19.17 -6.33
C ASN A 200 2.84 18.79 -5.91
N TYR A 201 3.00 17.85 -4.98
CA TYR A 201 4.31 17.32 -4.62
C TYR A 201 4.70 16.18 -5.56
N SER A 202 5.98 16.15 -5.86
CA SER A 202 6.58 15.19 -6.76
C SER A 202 8.07 15.13 -6.52
N MET A 203 8.64 13.96 -6.71
CA MET A 203 10.04 13.71 -6.45
C MET A 203 10.70 12.96 -7.60
N CYS A 204 12.01 13.13 -7.71
CA CYS A 204 12.83 12.43 -8.67
C CYS A 204 13.36 11.14 -8.03
N ILE A 205 12.86 10.02 -8.51
CA ILE A 205 13.42 8.71 -8.17
C ILE A 205 14.44 8.30 -9.22
N ASP A 206 15.49 7.60 -8.80
CA ASP A 206 16.40 6.99 -9.76
C ASP A 206 15.65 5.96 -10.59
N ALA A 207 16.04 5.83 -11.85
CA ALA A 207 15.52 4.85 -12.79
C ALA A 207 16.59 3.79 -13.07
N GLY A 208 16.15 2.56 -13.27
CA GLY A 208 17.01 1.45 -13.64
C GLY A 208 17.25 1.36 -15.13
N ALA A 209 17.80 0.22 -15.55
CA ALA A 209 18.14 -0.04 -16.96
C ALA A 209 17.06 -0.81 -17.72
N ARG A 210 16.03 -1.34 -17.03
CA ARG A 210 15.04 -2.21 -17.68
C ARG A 210 14.07 -1.39 -18.53
N THR A 211 13.83 -1.85 -19.75
CA THR A 211 12.94 -1.22 -20.72
C THR A 211 11.48 -1.68 -20.54
N GLU A 212 10.55 -0.99 -21.19
CA GLU A 212 9.11 -1.30 -21.12
C GLU A 212 8.85 -2.74 -21.56
N GLY A 213 8.06 -3.49 -20.77
CA GLY A 213 7.74 -4.90 -21.01
C GLY A 213 8.75 -5.90 -20.43
N GLN A 214 9.93 -5.47 -19.98
CA GLN A 214 10.85 -6.37 -19.29
C GLN A 214 10.36 -6.70 -17.87
N SER A 215 10.56 -7.94 -17.43
CA SER A 215 10.24 -8.35 -16.07
C SER A 215 11.01 -7.51 -15.05
N CYS A 216 10.49 -7.33 -13.86
CA CYS A 216 11.13 -6.68 -12.72
C CYS A 216 10.65 -7.36 -11.43
N ASN A 217 11.35 -7.13 -10.32
CA ASN A 217 10.94 -7.66 -9.02
C ASN A 217 10.22 -6.55 -8.24
N VAL A 218 8.92 -6.74 -7.96
CA VAL A 218 8.09 -5.77 -7.25
C VAL A 218 8.44 -5.63 -5.77
N ASP A 219 9.07 -6.65 -5.20
CA ASP A 219 9.50 -6.68 -3.79
C ASP A 219 10.92 -6.13 -3.62
N ALA A 220 11.64 -5.93 -4.73
CA ALA A 220 12.93 -5.27 -4.73
C ALA A 220 12.77 -3.76 -4.93
N SER A 221 13.88 -3.02 -4.85
CA SER A 221 13.88 -1.57 -5.11
C SER A 221 13.13 -1.24 -6.42
N PRO A 222 12.17 -0.29 -6.41
CA PRO A 222 11.37 0.07 -7.59
C PRO A 222 12.20 0.66 -8.75
N VAL A 223 13.48 0.96 -8.47
CA VAL A 223 14.48 1.56 -9.37
C VAL A 223 15.02 0.58 -10.42
N GLN A 224 14.25 -0.44 -10.80
CA GLN A 224 14.68 -1.39 -11.84
C GLN A 224 14.36 -0.92 -13.25
N CYS A 225 13.27 -0.16 -13.39
CA CYS A 225 12.73 0.25 -14.67
C CYS A 225 13.29 1.61 -15.11
N GLY A 226 13.45 1.79 -16.41
CA GLY A 226 13.97 3.00 -17.05
C GLY A 226 13.12 4.24 -16.78
N ALA A 227 13.65 5.40 -17.17
CA ALA A 227 12.99 6.68 -16.92
C ALA A 227 11.57 6.71 -17.52
N GLY A 228 10.58 7.13 -16.73
CA GLY A 228 9.17 7.11 -17.08
C GLY A 228 8.48 5.75 -16.97
N LEU A 229 9.16 4.73 -16.41
CA LEU A 229 8.62 3.40 -16.18
C LEU A 229 8.57 3.07 -14.68
N TRP A 230 7.62 2.22 -14.29
CA TRP A 230 7.43 1.71 -12.94
C TRP A 230 7.28 0.19 -12.97
N CYS A 231 7.80 -0.50 -11.94
CA CYS A 231 7.62 -1.93 -11.80
C CYS A 231 6.23 -2.25 -11.24
N ALA A 232 5.30 -2.68 -12.09
CA ALA A 232 3.97 -3.08 -11.67
C ALA A 232 3.84 -4.60 -11.65
N ARG A 233 3.11 -5.14 -10.67
CA ARG A 233 2.81 -6.56 -10.58
C ARG A 233 2.09 -7.03 -11.83
N ASN A 234 2.44 -8.20 -12.34
CA ASN A 234 1.68 -8.83 -13.41
C ASN A 234 0.49 -9.55 -12.81
N TYR A 235 -0.70 -9.41 -13.40
CA TYR A 235 -1.94 -9.94 -12.84
C TYR A 235 -1.93 -11.46 -12.60
N LEU A 236 -1.08 -12.21 -13.32
CA LEU A 236 -0.99 -13.67 -13.26
C LEU A 236 -0.41 -14.23 -11.93
N GLY A 237 -0.44 -13.48 -10.83
CA GLY A 237 -0.06 -13.95 -9.49
C GLY A 237 1.43 -14.29 -9.32
N THR A 238 2.26 -14.05 -10.34
CA THR A 238 3.70 -14.27 -10.24
C THR A 238 4.33 -13.11 -9.48
N SER A 239 5.31 -13.38 -8.62
CA SER A 239 6.14 -12.35 -7.97
C SER A 239 6.95 -11.50 -8.96
N ALA A 240 7.01 -11.90 -10.22
CA ALA A 240 7.56 -11.10 -11.31
C ALA A 240 6.59 -9.96 -11.69
N GLY A 241 7.00 -8.73 -11.46
CA GLY A 241 6.43 -7.55 -12.09
C GLY A 241 6.92 -7.36 -13.52
N VAL A 242 6.38 -6.34 -14.18
CA VAL A 242 6.80 -5.88 -15.51
C VAL A 242 6.99 -4.36 -15.46
N CYS A 243 8.05 -3.88 -16.11
CA CYS A 243 8.26 -2.45 -16.29
C CYS A 243 7.20 -1.88 -17.22
N ARG A 244 6.35 -1.00 -16.69
CA ARG A 244 5.22 -0.39 -17.39
C ARG A 244 5.37 1.13 -17.39
N ARG A 245 4.81 1.78 -18.40
CA ARG A 245 4.85 3.24 -18.51
C ARG A 245 4.05 3.91 -17.40
N MET A 246 4.61 4.97 -16.81
CA MET A 246 3.89 5.85 -15.90
C MET A 246 2.93 6.73 -16.70
N CYS A 247 1.77 7.03 -16.12
CA CYS A 247 0.73 7.82 -16.75
C CYS A 247 0.04 8.73 -15.73
N ASN A 248 -0.70 9.73 -16.22
CA ASN A 248 -1.61 10.51 -15.38
C ASN A 248 -2.99 9.84 -15.41
N PRO A 249 -3.48 9.26 -14.30
CA PRO A 249 -4.75 8.53 -14.27
C PRO A 249 -5.96 9.44 -14.59
N TRP A 250 -5.78 10.76 -14.46
CA TRP A 250 -6.81 11.76 -14.71
C TRP A 250 -6.67 12.47 -16.06
N GLY A 251 -5.69 12.06 -16.88
CA GLY A 251 -5.38 12.66 -18.18
C GLY A 251 -6.37 12.33 -19.31
N GLY A 252 -7.39 11.53 -19.05
CA GLY A 252 -8.35 11.03 -20.05
C GLY A 252 -7.84 9.83 -20.84
N SER A 253 -8.48 9.52 -21.96
CA SER A 253 -8.28 8.30 -22.76
C SER A 253 -6.90 8.16 -23.42
N ASN A 254 -6.09 9.23 -23.44
CA ASN A 254 -4.75 9.22 -24.03
C ASN A 254 -3.64 9.09 -22.97
N ALA A 255 -3.99 8.75 -21.72
CA ALA A 255 -3.01 8.58 -20.65
C ALA A 255 -2.01 7.45 -20.93
N CYS A 256 -2.43 6.43 -21.69
CA CYS A 256 -1.60 5.31 -22.09
C CYS A 256 -1.51 5.21 -23.61
N PRO A 257 -0.35 4.82 -24.17
CA PRO A 257 -0.11 4.86 -25.62
C PRO A 257 -0.91 3.83 -26.41
N ASN A 258 -1.25 2.69 -25.80
CA ASN A 258 -2.05 1.66 -26.45
C ASN A 258 -3.50 1.77 -26.03
N TYR A 259 -4.43 1.67 -26.98
CA TYR A 259 -5.88 1.68 -26.76
C TYR A 259 -6.37 0.57 -25.80
N TYR A 260 -5.53 -0.46 -25.64
CA TYR A 260 -5.74 -1.64 -24.81
C TYR A 260 -5.15 -1.49 -23.39
N GLN A 261 -4.70 -0.29 -23.02
CA GLN A 261 -4.15 0.00 -21.71
C GLN A 261 -4.99 1.01 -20.97
N ALA A 262 -5.17 0.76 -19.67
CA ALA A 262 -5.76 1.70 -18.75
C ALA A 262 -4.69 2.21 -17.79
N CYS A 263 -4.83 3.46 -17.36
CA CYS A 263 -3.94 4.03 -16.36
C CYS A 263 -4.46 3.67 -14.96
N ARG A 264 -3.80 2.73 -14.29
CA ARG A 264 -4.12 2.34 -12.91
C ARG A 264 -3.46 3.33 -11.95
N PRO A 265 -4.22 4.05 -11.11
CA PRO A 265 -3.62 4.96 -10.14
C PRO A 265 -2.79 4.17 -9.13
N VAL A 266 -1.56 4.62 -8.90
CA VAL A 266 -0.68 4.11 -7.83
C VAL A 266 -0.55 5.18 -6.74
N TRP A 267 -0.60 6.44 -7.15
CA TRP A 267 -0.65 7.63 -6.31
C TRP A 267 -1.67 8.63 -6.85
N PRO A 268 -2.02 9.66 -6.07
CA PRO A 268 -3.08 10.61 -6.42
C PRO A 268 -2.87 11.33 -7.73
N GLU A 269 -1.64 11.47 -8.23
CA GLU A 269 -1.37 12.13 -9.51
C GLU A 269 -0.55 11.26 -10.47
N THR A 270 -0.25 10.01 -10.08
CA THR A 270 0.58 9.10 -10.87
C THR A 270 -0.06 7.72 -10.91
N GLY A 271 -0.17 7.18 -12.11
CA GLY A 271 -0.60 5.83 -12.36
C GLY A 271 0.39 5.10 -13.24
N VAL A 272 0.07 3.85 -13.54
CA VAL A 272 0.87 2.97 -14.37
C VAL A 272 -0.04 2.32 -15.40
N CYS A 273 0.41 2.29 -16.65
CA CYS A 273 -0.32 1.67 -17.75
C CYS A 273 -0.35 0.16 -17.58
N SER A 274 -1.53 -0.40 -17.32
CA SER A 274 -1.76 -1.83 -17.29
C SER A 274 -2.41 -2.30 -18.58
N HIS A 275 -2.06 -3.51 -19.04
CA HIS A 275 -2.74 -4.18 -20.17
C HIS A 275 -3.92 -5.04 -19.71
N ASP A 276 -4.16 -5.11 -18.41
CA ASP A 276 -5.15 -5.99 -17.80
C ASP A 276 -6.54 -5.36 -17.88
N ILE A 277 -6.93 -4.88 -19.06
CA ILE A 277 -8.32 -4.50 -19.30
C ILE A 277 -9.12 -5.79 -19.45
N ASP A 278 -10.16 -5.96 -18.62
CA ASP A 278 -11.07 -7.09 -18.76
C ASP A 278 -11.86 -6.96 -20.07
N TYR A 279 -11.38 -7.63 -21.13
CA TYR A 279 -12.04 -7.64 -22.44
C TYR A 279 -13.33 -8.46 -22.45
N THR A 280 -13.58 -9.29 -21.43
CA THR A 280 -14.83 -10.04 -21.35
C THR A 280 -16.04 -9.12 -21.13
N ILE A 281 -15.78 -7.86 -20.75
CA ILE A 281 -16.73 -6.75 -20.82
C ILE A 281 -16.90 -6.34 -22.30
N PHE A 282 -17.55 -7.20 -23.09
CA PHE A 282 -17.78 -7.04 -24.54
C PHE A 282 -18.87 -6.02 -24.94
N ASP A 283 -19.30 -5.15 -24.03
CA ASP A 283 -20.40 -4.22 -24.26
C ASP A 283 -20.07 -2.86 -23.63
N ASN A 284 -20.92 -1.86 -23.84
CA ASN A 284 -20.82 -0.43 -23.48
C ASN A 284 -20.67 -0.14 -21.96
N ARG A 285 -20.20 -1.11 -21.18
CA ARG A 285 -20.13 -1.22 -19.73
C ARG A 285 -18.73 -1.00 -19.16
N ARG A 286 -17.81 -0.39 -19.92
CA ARG A 286 -16.60 0.25 -19.35
C ARG A 286 -16.96 1.43 -18.42
N SER A 287 -18.24 1.75 -18.29
CA SER A 287 -18.74 2.69 -17.31
C SER A 287 -18.46 2.22 -15.89
N PRO A 288 -18.19 3.16 -14.96
CA PRO A 288 -18.25 2.88 -13.53
C PRO A 288 -19.52 2.10 -13.17
N PHE A 289 -19.37 1.16 -12.25
CA PHE A 289 -20.37 0.21 -11.73
C PHE A 289 -20.81 -0.89 -12.71
N GLY A 290 -20.11 -1.06 -13.83
CA GLY A 290 -20.21 -2.27 -14.64
C GLY A 290 -19.77 -3.51 -13.85
N ALA A 291 -20.32 -4.68 -14.19
CA ALA A 291 -19.83 -5.95 -13.68
C ALA A 291 -18.47 -6.28 -14.32
N CYS A 292 -17.59 -6.89 -13.55
CA CYS A 292 -16.29 -7.39 -13.98
C CYS A 292 -15.98 -8.71 -13.26
N TYR A 293 -15.10 -9.52 -13.85
CA TYR A 293 -14.88 -10.90 -13.39
C TYR A 293 -13.56 -11.11 -12.66
N TYR A 294 -12.57 -10.30 -13.01
CA TYR A 294 -11.20 -10.44 -12.53
C TYR A 294 -10.92 -9.30 -11.56
N GLU A 295 -10.74 -9.63 -10.27
CA GLU A 295 -10.29 -8.67 -9.25
C GLU A 295 -9.04 -7.93 -9.75
N GLU A 296 -8.90 -6.63 -9.47
CA GLU A 296 -7.81 -5.76 -9.95
C GLU A 296 -7.71 -5.54 -11.47
N ALA A 297 -8.56 -6.17 -12.29
CA ALA A 297 -8.60 -5.86 -13.71
C ALA A 297 -9.12 -4.44 -13.92
N MET A 298 -8.59 -3.74 -14.91
CA MET A 298 -9.01 -2.38 -15.22
C MET A 298 -10.26 -2.42 -16.10
N CYS A 299 -11.27 -1.62 -15.77
CA CYS A 299 -12.44 -1.43 -16.63
C CYS A 299 -12.25 -0.24 -17.58
N ASP A 300 -11.57 0.81 -17.11
CA ASP A 300 -11.23 2.04 -17.85
C ASP A 300 -10.12 2.81 -17.10
N HIS A 301 -9.69 3.97 -17.60
CA HIS A 301 -8.73 4.84 -16.90
C HIS A 301 -9.22 5.23 -15.50
N ALA A 302 -8.42 4.90 -14.49
CA ALA A 302 -8.79 5.05 -13.09
C ALA A 302 -10.12 4.37 -12.73
N VAL A 303 -10.49 3.29 -13.41
CA VAL A 303 -11.64 2.44 -13.04
C VAL A 303 -11.14 1.01 -12.88
N GLU A 304 -11.16 0.51 -11.66
CA GLU A 304 -10.64 -0.81 -11.28
C GLU A 304 -11.75 -1.74 -10.84
N CYS A 305 -11.65 -3.01 -11.22
CA CYS A 305 -12.54 -4.06 -10.78
C CYS A 305 -12.27 -4.38 -9.32
N ASN A 306 -13.27 -4.15 -8.47
CA ASN A 306 -13.22 -4.51 -7.07
C ASN A 306 -14.09 -5.74 -6.84
N ASP A 307 -13.56 -6.74 -6.16
CA ASP A 307 -14.34 -7.91 -5.76
C ASP A 307 -15.29 -7.56 -4.60
N MET A 308 -16.58 -7.76 -4.82
CA MET A 308 -17.64 -7.57 -3.81
C MET A 308 -18.16 -8.94 -3.31
N GLY A 309 -17.31 -9.97 -3.39
CA GLY A 309 -17.52 -11.33 -2.89
C GLY A 309 -18.15 -12.28 -3.91
N SER A 310 -19.37 -11.96 -4.38
CA SER A 310 -20.07 -12.82 -5.36
C SER A 310 -20.07 -12.26 -6.78
N TYR A 311 -19.60 -11.02 -6.96
CA TYR A 311 -19.46 -10.34 -8.23
C TYR A 311 -18.38 -9.26 -8.12
N GLY A 312 -17.62 -9.03 -9.19
CA GLY A 312 -16.76 -7.87 -9.31
C GLY A 312 -17.55 -6.67 -9.83
N MET A 313 -17.18 -5.47 -9.37
CA MET A 313 -17.74 -4.21 -9.83
C MET A 313 -16.64 -3.20 -10.17
N CYS A 314 -16.77 -2.54 -11.32
CA CYS A 314 -15.88 -1.48 -11.77
C CYS A 314 -16.05 -0.22 -10.92
N LEU A 315 -15.06 0.18 -10.13
CA LEU A 315 -15.11 1.40 -9.32
C LEU A 315 -14.13 2.44 -9.83
N LYS A 316 -14.63 3.66 -10.04
CA LYS A 316 -13.78 4.78 -10.44
C LYS A 316 -13.03 5.30 -9.22
N SER A 317 -11.71 5.41 -9.30
CA SER A 317 -10.90 6.08 -8.30
C SER A 317 -11.13 7.60 -8.33
N CYS A 318 -10.83 8.29 -7.23
CA CYS A 318 -10.95 9.74 -7.11
C CYS A 318 -9.91 10.31 -6.17
N ARG A 319 -9.60 11.60 -6.29
CA ARG A 319 -8.78 12.33 -5.32
C ARG A 319 -9.67 12.94 -4.24
N PRO A 320 -9.28 12.91 -2.96
CA PRO A 320 -9.97 13.64 -1.90
C PRO A 320 -10.12 15.12 -2.25
N GLY A 321 -11.34 15.65 -2.14
CA GLY A 321 -11.66 17.04 -2.52
C GLY A 321 -11.62 17.34 -4.02
N GLY A 322 -11.32 16.34 -4.86
CA GLY A 322 -11.33 16.46 -6.32
C GLY A 322 -12.73 16.35 -6.93
N ASN A 323 -12.85 16.74 -8.20
CA ASN A 323 -14.08 16.58 -9.00
C ASN A 323 -14.09 15.28 -9.81
N ASP A 324 -13.27 14.30 -9.45
CA ASP A 324 -13.04 13.10 -10.26
C ASP A 324 -14.31 12.22 -10.38
N CYS A 325 -15.21 12.31 -9.39
CA CYS A 325 -16.51 11.65 -9.40
C CYS A 325 -17.60 12.42 -10.14
N SER A 326 -17.35 13.66 -10.59
CA SER A 326 -18.36 14.44 -11.33
C SER A 326 -18.78 13.72 -12.61
N GLY A 327 -20.10 13.58 -12.81
CA GLY A 327 -20.67 12.86 -13.95
C GLY A 327 -20.69 11.34 -13.80
N VAL A 328 -20.04 10.79 -12.77
CA VAL A 328 -20.18 9.39 -12.39
C VAL A 328 -21.48 9.22 -11.62
N ARG A 329 -22.32 8.28 -12.08
CA ARG A 329 -23.65 8.04 -11.51
C ARG A 329 -23.85 6.55 -11.21
N PHE A 330 -24.41 6.26 -10.05
CA PHE A 330 -24.89 4.94 -9.66
C PHE A 330 -26.40 4.99 -9.48
N ASP A 331 -27.16 4.18 -10.23
CA ASP A 331 -28.63 4.25 -10.27
C ASP A 331 -29.19 5.67 -10.53
N GLY A 332 -28.49 6.43 -11.38
CA GLY A 332 -28.87 7.82 -11.69
C GLY A 332 -28.49 8.85 -10.61
N VAL A 333 -27.96 8.41 -9.46
CA VAL A 333 -27.50 9.29 -8.36
C VAL A 333 -26.04 9.67 -8.58
N GLN A 334 -25.73 10.96 -8.46
CA GLN A 334 -24.37 11.49 -8.53
C GLN A 334 -23.53 10.93 -7.38
N THR A 335 -22.38 10.33 -7.71
CA THR A 335 -21.49 9.74 -6.71
C THR A 335 -20.60 10.79 -6.05
N VAL A 336 -20.11 10.48 -4.85
CA VAL A 336 -19.13 11.25 -4.07
C VAL A 336 -17.84 10.47 -3.92
N CYS A 337 -16.73 11.17 -3.70
CA CYS A 337 -15.45 10.51 -3.47
C CYS A 337 -15.39 10.01 -2.02
N ASP A 338 -15.25 8.70 -1.84
CA ASP A 338 -14.98 8.06 -0.56
C ASP A 338 -13.50 7.69 -0.46
N HIS A 339 -12.74 8.48 0.29
CA HIS A 339 -11.30 8.31 0.49
C HIS A 339 -10.93 7.41 1.66
N TYR A 340 -11.88 6.63 2.17
CA TYR A 340 -11.66 5.66 3.25
C TYR A 340 -11.89 4.22 2.80
N TRP A 341 -12.21 4.02 1.52
CA TRP A 341 -12.46 2.69 1.00
C TRP A 341 -11.18 1.85 0.92
N THR A 342 -10.06 2.48 0.55
CA THR A 342 -8.75 1.83 0.50
C THR A 342 -8.05 1.93 1.84
N MET A 343 -7.89 0.79 2.52
CA MET A 343 -7.24 0.73 3.82
C MET A 343 -5.84 1.35 3.78
N GLY A 344 -5.58 2.30 4.69
CA GLY A 344 -4.26 2.89 4.90
C GLY A 344 -3.81 3.92 3.85
N GLU A 345 -4.55 4.11 2.76
CA GLU A 345 -4.24 5.10 1.73
C GLU A 345 -5.43 6.06 1.56
N THR A 346 -5.34 7.22 2.20
CA THR A 346 -6.38 8.25 2.13
C THR A 346 -6.19 9.20 0.97
N SER A 347 -5.09 9.08 0.22
CA SER A 347 -4.79 10.02 -0.86
C SER A 347 -5.50 9.67 -2.17
N ILE A 348 -6.01 8.44 -2.29
CA ILE A 348 -6.90 7.99 -3.35
C ILE A 348 -8.17 7.43 -2.69
N GLY A 349 -9.34 7.79 -3.22
CA GLY A 349 -10.61 7.19 -2.86
C GLY A 349 -11.28 6.49 -4.04
N THR A 350 -12.50 6.02 -3.82
CA THR A 350 -13.39 5.49 -4.86
C THR A 350 -14.68 6.29 -4.93
N CYS A 351 -15.23 6.44 -6.13
CA CYS A 351 -16.50 7.09 -6.34
C CYS A 351 -17.62 6.17 -5.88
N TRP A 352 -18.34 6.58 -4.85
CA TRP A 352 -19.42 5.81 -4.27
C TRP A 352 -20.75 6.55 -4.26
N ARG A 353 -21.84 5.80 -4.18
CA ARG A 353 -23.18 6.38 -4.02
C ARG A 353 -23.26 7.11 -2.67
N PRO A 354 -23.64 8.39 -2.63
CA PRO A 354 -23.80 9.09 -1.37
C PRO A 354 -24.92 8.45 -0.54
N CYS A 355 -24.72 8.36 0.76
CA CYS A 355 -25.76 7.95 1.69
C CYS A 355 -26.75 9.09 1.97
N SER A 356 -27.99 8.73 2.27
CA SER A 356 -29.03 9.66 2.69
C SER A 356 -29.76 9.10 3.91
N GLY A 357 -29.42 9.61 5.10
CA GLY A 357 -30.04 9.18 6.37
C GLY A 357 -29.64 7.76 6.76
N THR A 358 -30.61 6.84 6.80
CA THR A 358 -30.43 5.46 7.31
C THR A 358 -29.99 4.45 6.23
N SER A 359 -29.54 4.91 5.07
CA SER A 359 -29.23 4.04 3.91
C SER A 359 -27.99 3.15 4.11
N CYS A 360 -27.24 3.32 5.18
CA CYS A 360 -25.99 2.60 5.43
C CYS A 360 -26.16 1.21 6.06
N GLY A 361 -27.39 0.82 6.40
CA GLY A 361 -27.65 -0.42 7.13
C GLY A 361 -27.34 -0.33 8.62
N ALA A 362 -27.58 -1.42 9.34
CA ALA A 362 -27.40 -1.48 10.79
C ALA A 362 -25.91 -1.42 11.17
N GLY A 363 -25.58 -0.60 12.17
CA GLY A 363 -24.20 -0.45 12.66
C GLY A 363 -23.35 0.55 11.86
N TRP A 364 -23.91 1.20 10.84
CA TRP A 364 -23.24 2.24 10.07
C TRP A 364 -23.99 3.57 10.19
N THR A 365 -23.25 4.67 10.15
CA THR A 365 -23.79 6.02 10.17
C THR A 365 -23.43 6.75 8.88
N CYS A 366 -24.34 7.58 8.38
CA CYS A 366 -24.09 8.43 7.23
C CYS A 366 -23.42 9.72 7.71
N LYS A 367 -22.13 9.90 7.42
CA LYS A 367 -21.38 11.12 7.75
C LYS A 367 -20.67 11.63 6.50
N ASP A 368 -20.88 12.91 6.21
CA ASP A 368 -20.33 13.57 5.02
C ASP A 368 -20.71 12.84 3.72
N GLN A 369 -21.94 12.33 3.66
CA GLN A 369 -22.49 11.53 2.55
C GLN A 369 -21.81 10.17 2.33
N ILE A 370 -20.97 9.71 3.26
CA ILE A 370 -20.32 8.40 3.23
C ILE A 370 -20.82 7.53 4.38
N CYS A 371 -21.06 6.26 4.11
CA CYS A 371 -21.40 5.29 5.14
C CYS A 371 -20.15 4.89 5.91
N ARG A 372 -20.10 5.20 7.21
CA ARG A 372 -18.97 4.82 8.07
C ARG A 372 -19.43 4.09 9.32
N ARG A 373 -18.59 3.18 9.80
CA ARG A 373 -18.84 2.47 11.05
C ARG A 373 -18.36 3.35 12.22
N PRO A 374 -19.17 3.61 13.25
CA PRO A 374 -18.74 4.36 14.42
C PRO A 374 -17.82 3.52 15.31
N CYS A 375 -16.81 4.16 15.91
CA CYS A 375 -15.91 3.57 16.91
C CYS A 375 -15.89 4.42 18.19
N PRO A 376 -16.97 4.38 19.00
CA PRO A 376 -17.14 5.28 20.13
C PRO A 376 -16.18 4.98 21.30
N THR A 377 -15.71 3.74 21.46
CA THR A 377 -14.82 3.37 22.58
C THR A 377 -13.34 3.40 22.18
N GLY A 378 -13.05 3.51 20.89
CA GLY A 378 -11.69 3.39 20.35
C GLY A 378 -11.17 1.95 20.31
N ASN A 379 -12.01 0.95 20.62
CA ASN A 379 -11.66 -0.45 20.43
C ASN A 379 -11.79 -0.84 18.95
N ILE A 380 -10.80 -0.43 18.16
CA ILE A 380 -10.72 -0.63 16.71
C ILE A 380 -10.97 -2.09 16.32
N LEU A 381 -10.34 -3.03 17.03
CA LEU A 381 -10.41 -4.45 16.69
C LEU A 381 -11.87 -4.95 16.73
N THR A 382 -12.61 -4.61 17.79
CA THR A 382 -13.99 -5.05 17.92
C THR A 382 -14.95 -4.18 17.08
N GLU A 383 -14.78 -2.86 17.14
CA GLU A 383 -15.73 -1.90 16.59
C GLU A 383 -15.59 -1.71 15.09
N CYS A 384 -14.37 -1.71 14.56
CA CYS A 384 -14.10 -1.53 13.13
C CYS A 384 -13.92 -2.87 12.44
N CYS A 385 -13.12 -3.74 13.04
CA CYS A 385 -12.68 -4.98 12.41
C CYS A 385 -13.56 -6.20 12.73
N GLY A 386 -14.57 -6.06 13.59
CA GLY A 386 -15.44 -7.19 13.97
C GLY A 386 -14.70 -8.34 14.66
N GLY A 387 -13.55 -8.06 15.28
CA GLY A 387 -12.68 -9.04 15.94
C GLY A 387 -11.56 -9.61 15.08
N ASP A 388 -11.48 -9.27 13.80
CA ASP A 388 -10.42 -9.74 12.92
C ASP A 388 -9.08 -9.03 13.21
N THR A 389 -8.09 -9.78 13.67
CA THR A 389 -6.76 -9.27 14.01
C THR A 389 -5.91 -8.90 12.79
N SER A 390 -6.30 -9.30 11.58
CA SER A 390 -5.62 -8.91 10.34
C SER A 390 -6.03 -7.54 9.82
N CYS A 391 -7.11 -6.98 10.36
CA CYS A 391 -7.63 -5.68 9.95
C CYS A 391 -6.77 -4.53 10.48
N SER A 392 -6.45 -3.59 9.59
CA SER A 392 -5.61 -2.43 9.85
C SER A 392 -6.40 -1.12 9.94
N ALA A 393 -7.71 -1.19 10.21
CA ALA A 393 -8.54 0.00 10.36
C ALA A 393 -8.02 0.89 11.51
N ILE A 394 -8.31 2.19 11.45
CA ILE A 394 -8.03 3.13 12.53
C ILE A 394 -9.32 3.83 12.95
N CYS A 395 -9.37 4.26 14.22
CA CYS A 395 -10.47 5.07 14.71
C CYS A 395 -10.07 6.55 14.68
N ARG A 396 -10.63 7.33 13.75
CA ARG A 396 -10.39 8.77 13.64
C ARG A 396 -11.68 9.54 13.85
N ALA A 397 -11.67 10.46 14.82
CA ALA A 397 -12.84 11.27 15.17
C ALA A 397 -14.12 10.45 15.43
N GLY A 398 -13.98 9.27 16.04
CA GLY A 398 -15.08 8.36 16.39
C GLY A 398 -15.67 7.57 15.22
N LEU A 399 -14.99 7.52 14.08
CA LEU A 399 -15.35 6.69 12.93
C LEU A 399 -14.19 5.78 12.54
N CYS A 400 -14.54 4.58 12.09
CA CYS A 400 -13.62 3.65 11.47
C CYS A 400 -13.20 4.19 10.10
N GLU A 401 -11.89 4.20 9.87
CA GLU A 401 -11.20 4.59 8.64
C GLU A 401 -10.20 3.52 8.21
#